data_AF-A0A1B7XXU9-F1
#
_entry.id   AF-A0A1B7XXU9-F1
#
_cell.length_a   1.000
_cell.length_b   1.000
_cell.length_c   1.000
_cell.angle_alpha   90.00
_cell.angle_beta   90.00
_cell.angle_gamma   90.00
#
_symmetry.space_group_name_H-M   'P 1'
#
loop_
_entity.id
_entity.type
_entity.pdbx_description
1 polymer ?
#
loop_
_entity_poly.entity_id
_entity_poly.type
_entity_poly.pdbx_seq_one_letter_code
_entity_poly.pdbx_strand_id
1 'polypeptide(L)'
;MTSQHILATAPSQDAILRSLLEDVRTYNARQPPHAGLRECDLYAEMPLLLNLPGAPLACREPPAEFEAVNMHFSARVHAFFNALRDLEDMSSKKSPDELDLIRQDDGLWAAIRIVNQSFDIDPDCLHRTFHTRRLSVRDPDTLPLVNRVTRLRVLPEPDFSSEPDMNAAHMRPVCPRVPLELAARLRRLRELDCPWLWERFPIAFSSHALRRYARVWEGPWHDARADFGRGVRHVLPSLPSSLTKARLWFWKPNPRGDDMDQAAPMPDLVGASSSLSSLTPEFEGIDPVSLGLRILGSRLEKLDIRALITPDLFLSGGDGARDPFTSWPHMRHLRNFTLARPTAAGTFPGREAKIPMPLPPGQEDADETHTLWSLDEDEYTGDDEVSNARQLDMFRTLPIAGRINPLLMAFASSLQRQRTPSLQDAELFTWLTWRPSEERAQEYEGSDDAPLSDEDETVMFRWGVRYEAPKGDGRGKVTWHVGEDWRPVDEVIRAFEDLVGGDGENMDWKAFEFVKKREQDLEVFI
;
A
#
# COMPACT_ATOMS: atom_id res chain seq x y z
N MET A 1 18.02 18.63 21.68
CA MET A 1 17.75 20.03 21.31
C MET A 1 16.31 20.10 20.86
N THR A 2 15.46 20.85 21.56
CA THR A 2 14.08 21.11 21.13
C THR A 2 14.11 22.01 19.90
N SER A 3 13.65 21.51 18.76
CA SER A 3 13.48 22.34 17.56
C SER A 3 12.57 23.52 17.89
N GLN A 4 13.01 24.75 17.59
CA GLN A 4 12.25 25.98 17.88
C GLN A 4 10.90 26.03 17.13
N HIS A 5 10.71 25.17 16.12
CA HIS A 5 9.55 25.13 15.26
C HIS A 5 8.55 24.02 15.59
N ILE A 6 8.67 23.36 16.75
CA ILE A 6 7.82 22.20 17.07
C ILE A 6 7.17 22.38 18.43
N LEU A 7 5.85 22.39 18.45
CA LEU A 7 5.04 22.33 19.65
C LEU A 7 4.37 20.96 19.76
N ALA A 8 4.74 20.19 20.78
CA ALA A 8 4.24 18.84 20.99
C ALA A 8 3.80 18.65 22.44
N THR A 9 2.57 18.17 22.65
CA THR A 9 2.16 17.64 23.96
C THR A 9 2.77 16.26 24.13
N ALA A 10 3.47 16.00 25.24
CA ALA A 10 4.05 14.68 25.47
C ALA A 10 2.94 13.60 25.46
N PRO A 11 3.10 12.50 24.69
CA PRO A 11 2.12 11.42 24.69
C PRO A 11 1.93 10.87 26.11
N SER A 12 0.68 10.78 26.57
CA SER A 12 0.35 10.34 27.91
C SER A 12 -0.37 8.99 27.85
N GLN A 13 0.29 7.95 28.35
CA GLN A 13 -0.29 6.62 28.55
C GLN A 13 -1.57 6.71 29.41
N ASP A 14 -1.56 7.47 30.50
CA ASP A 14 -2.72 7.64 31.38
C ASP A 14 -3.88 8.35 30.69
N ALA A 15 -3.61 9.30 29.78
CA ALA A 15 -4.67 9.93 29.00
C ALA A 15 -5.31 8.94 28.03
N ILE A 16 -4.49 8.14 27.33
CA ILE A 16 -4.97 7.11 26.41
C ILE A 16 -5.78 6.05 27.17
N LEU A 17 -5.26 5.54 28.28
CA LEU A 17 -5.96 4.54 29.11
C LEU A 17 -7.30 5.09 29.64
N ARG A 18 -7.35 6.36 30.07
CA ARG A 18 -8.62 6.98 30.49
C ARG A 18 -9.64 7.07 29.35
N SER A 19 -9.20 7.40 28.14
CA SER A 19 -10.06 7.39 26.95
C SER A 19 -10.63 5.98 26.69
N LEU A 20 -9.76 4.96 26.70
CA LEU A 20 -10.20 3.56 26.52
C LEU A 20 -11.22 3.14 27.57
N LEU A 21 -11.02 3.51 28.84
CA LEU A 21 -11.97 3.20 29.92
C LEU A 21 -13.30 3.95 29.78
N GLU A 22 -13.29 5.16 29.22
CA GLU A 22 -14.52 5.89 28.90
C GLU A 22 -15.30 5.22 27.77
N ASP A 23 -14.60 4.73 26.73
CA ASP A 23 -15.21 3.94 25.66
C ASP A 23 -15.82 2.65 26.22
N VAL A 24 -15.10 1.93 27.09
CA VAL A 24 -15.61 0.73 27.78
C VAL A 24 -16.92 1.04 28.52
N ARG A 25 -16.97 2.14 29.28
CA ARG A 25 -18.19 2.56 30.00
C ARG A 25 -19.33 2.83 29.04
N THR A 26 -19.05 3.53 27.94
CA THR A 26 -20.03 3.87 26.91
C THR A 26 -20.59 2.62 26.22
N TYR A 27 -19.73 1.64 25.90
CA TYR A 27 -20.15 0.35 25.33
C TYR A 27 -20.98 -0.45 26.33
N ASN A 28 -20.53 -0.56 27.57
CA ASN A 28 -21.22 -1.32 28.62
C ASN A 28 -22.58 -0.71 29.00
N ALA A 29 -22.76 0.60 28.87
CA ALA A 29 -24.03 1.27 29.08
C ALA A 29 -25.12 0.88 28.06
N ARG A 30 -24.75 0.35 26.88
CA ARG A 30 -25.71 -0.04 25.83
C ARG A 30 -26.35 -1.43 26.01
N GLN A 31 -26.04 -2.14 27.11
CA GLN A 31 -26.59 -3.44 27.57
C GLN A 31 -26.28 -4.71 26.73
N PRO A 32 -26.33 -5.93 27.36
CA PRO A 32 -25.82 -7.20 26.79
C PRO A 32 -26.68 -7.73 25.62
N PRO A 33 -26.08 -8.49 24.68
CA PRO A 33 -25.02 -9.49 24.91
C PRO A 33 -23.58 -9.06 24.59
N HIS A 34 -23.31 -7.77 24.34
CA HIS A 34 -22.02 -7.28 23.82
C HIS A 34 -21.22 -6.44 24.83
N ALA A 35 -21.08 -6.91 26.07
CA ALA A 35 -20.26 -6.22 27.07
C ALA A 35 -18.76 -6.26 26.72
N GLY A 36 -18.05 -5.17 27.02
CA GLY A 36 -16.63 -4.98 26.79
C GLY A 36 -16.31 -4.22 25.50
N LEU A 37 -15.16 -3.54 25.51
CA LEU A 37 -14.63 -2.83 24.35
C LEU A 37 -14.32 -3.81 23.23
N ARG A 38 -14.80 -3.49 22.02
CA ARG A 38 -14.53 -4.24 20.80
C ARG A 38 -13.45 -3.57 19.95
N GLU A 39 -13.44 -2.25 19.90
CA GLU A 39 -12.63 -1.46 18.98
C GLU A 39 -11.98 -0.30 19.74
N CYS A 40 -10.74 0.03 19.38
CA CYS A 40 -10.03 1.18 19.93
C CYS A 40 -9.11 1.82 18.88
N ASP A 41 -9.08 3.15 18.88
CA ASP A 41 -8.33 3.92 17.90
C ASP A 41 -7.25 4.76 18.59
N LEU A 42 -6.02 4.65 18.10
CA LEU A 42 -4.97 5.64 18.32
C LEU A 42 -5.00 6.63 17.15
N TYR A 43 -5.47 7.84 17.40
CA TYR A 43 -5.22 8.97 16.52
C TYR A 43 -3.78 9.41 16.74
N ALA A 44 -2.89 9.09 15.81
CA ALA A 44 -1.48 9.46 15.87
C ALA A 44 -1.31 10.88 15.32
N GLU A 45 -1.70 11.89 16.12
CA GLU A 45 -1.51 13.30 15.75
C GLU A 45 -0.02 13.64 15.76
N MET A 46 0.39 14.33 14.71
CA MET A 46 1.74 14.87 14.57
C MET A 46 1.90 16.11 15.46
N PRO A 47 3.12 16.44 15.89
CA PRO A 47 3.32 17.68 16.63
C PRO A 47 3.03 18.89 15.73
N LEU A 48 2.56 19.99 16.32
CA LEU A 48 2.28 21.22 15.61
C LEU A 48 3.58 21.86 15.13
N LEU A 49 3.69 22.09 13.82
CA LEU A 49 4.83 22.83 13.24
C LEU A 49 4.54 24.33 13.26
N LEU A 50 5.51 25.12 13.72
CA LEU A 50 5.41 26.57 13.89
C LEU A 50 6.08 27.30 12.73
N ASN A 51 5.27 27.96 11.90
CA ASN A 51 5.65 28.76 10.74
C ASN A 51 5.53 30.26 11.06
N LEU A 52 6.35 30.72 12.02
CA LEU A 52 6.28 32.09 12.53
C LEU A 52 6.75 33.10 11.46
N PRO A 53 6.11 34.27 11.29
CA PRO A 53 6.51 35.26 10.29
C PRO A 53 7.97 35.75 10.40
N GLY A 54 8.55 35.73 11.62
CA GLY A 54 9.96 36.10 11.86
C GLY A 54 10.95 34.94 11.81
N ALA A 55 10.45 33.70 11.67
CA ALA A 55 11.24 32.48 11.57
C ALA A 55 10.39 31.43 10.81
N PRO A 56 10.20 31.61 9.49
CA PRO A 56 9.37 30.71 8.71
C PRO A 56 10.00 29.32 8.64
N LEU A 57 9.17 28.31 8.40
CA LEU A 57 9.67 26.96 8.12
C LEU A 57 10.55 26.98 6.86
N ALA A 58 11.64 26.21 6.89
CA ALA A 58 12.45 26.00 5.69
C ALA A 58 11.59 25.38 4.58
N CYS A 59 11.91 25.66 3.31
CA CYS A 59 11.18 25.09 2.16
C CYS A 59 11.06 23.56 2.23
N ARG A 60 12.18 22.86 2.47
CA ARG A 60 12.21 21.41 2.68
C ARG A 60 12.36 21.06 4.16
N GLU A 61 11.81 19.91 4.55
CA GLU A 61 11.89 19.39 5.92
C GLU A 61 13.35 19.08 6.33
N PRO A 62 13.89 19.78 7.35
CA PRO A 62 15.22 19.48 7.88
C PRO A 62 15.25 18.13 8.63
N PRO A 63 16.37 17.41 8.65
CA PRO A 63 16.52 16.14 9.39
C PRO A 63 16.13 16.23 10.87
N ALA A 64 16.52 17.33 11.54
CA ALA A 64 16.22 17.52 12.96
C ALA A 64 14.73 17.72 13.22
N GLU A 65 14.00 18.32 12.27
CA GLU A 65 12.54 18.47 12.36
C GLU A 65 11.85 17.11 12.22
N PHE A 66 12.23 16.36 11.18
CA PHE A 66 11.73 15.00 10.96
C PHE A 66 12.00 14.10 12.16
N GLU A 67 13.21 14.14 12.73
CA GLU A 67 13.56 13.31 13.88
C GLU A 67 12.67 13.61 15.09
N ALA A 68 12.40 14.88 15.37
CA ALA A 68 11.51 15.26 16.46
C ALA A 68 10.07 14.78 16.22
N VAL A 69 9.58 14.87 14.98
CA VAL A 69 8.26 14.34 14.59
C VAL A 69 8.22 12.82 14.73
N ASN A 70 9.23 12.13 14.23
CA ASN A 70 9.35 10.67 14.29
C ASN A 70 9.43 10.17 15.73
N MET A 71 10.19 10.86 16.59
CA MET A 71 10.24 10.62 18.03
C MET A 71 8.87 10.76 18.68
N HIS A 72 8.11 11.80 18.31
CA HIS A 72 6.76 12.01 18.83
C HIS A 72 5.81 10.88 18.40
N PHE A 73 5.80 10.52 17.11
CA PHE A 73 5.03 9.38 16.59
C PHE A 73 5.37 8.08 17.32
N SER A 74 6.67 7.75 17.43
CA SER A 74 7.15 6.58 18.16
C SER A 74 6.66 6.58 19.61
N ALA A 75 6.79 7.70 20.32
CA ALA A 75 6.34 7.82 21.70
C ALA A 75 4.81 7.61 21.85
N ARG A 76 4.00 8.07 20.89
CA ARG A 76 2.54 7.80 20.88
C ARG A 76 2.24 6.31 20.74
N VAL A 77 2.92 5.62 19.83
CA VAL A 77 2.75 4.17 19.65
C VAL A 77 3.15 3.40 20.91
N HIS A 78 4.27 3.77 21.55
CA HIS A 78 4.68 3.20 22.83
C HIS A 78 3.64 3.41 23.94
N ALA A 79 3.16 4.65 24.10
CA ALA A 79 2.12 4.97 25.08
C ALA A 79 0.83 4.18 24.85
N PHE A 80 0.43 3.99 23.59
CA PHE A 80 -0.74 3.21 23.22
C PHE A 80 -0.59 1.73 23.57
N PHE A 81 0.52 1.09 23.19
CA PHE A 81 0.75 -0.32 23.53
C PHE A 81 0.82 -0.55 25.05
N ASN A 82 1.40 0.39 25.81
CA ASN A 82 1.38 0.33 27.27
C ASN A 82 -0.04 0.46 27.83
N ALA A 83 -0.84 1.40 27.33
CA ALA A 83 -2.24 1.54 27.75
C ALA A 83 -3.07 0.29 27.42
N LEU A 84 -2.86 -0.34 26.26
CA LEU A 84 -3.49 -1.61 25.90
C LEU A 84 -3.10 -2.72 26.88
N ARG A 85 -1.83 -2.81 27.27
CA ARG A 85 -1.37 -3.78 28.26
C ARG A 85 -2.02 -3.54 29.64
N ASP A 86 -2.08 -2.29 30.09
CA ASP A 86 -2.73 -1.96 31.36
C ASP A 86 -4.22 -2.32 31.36
N LEU A 87 -4.91 -2.07 30.24
CA LEU A 87 -6.31 -2.45 30.07
C LEU A 87 -6.50 -3.97 30.17
N GLU A 88 -5.60 -4.76 29.58
CA GLU A 88 -5.61 -6.22 29.70
C GLU A 88 -5.39 -6.68 31.14
N ASP A 89 -4.42 -6.08 31.82
CA ASP A 89 -4.09 -6.42 33.20
C ASP A 89 -5.24 -6.10 34.14
N MET A 90 -5.90 -4.95 33.95
CA MET A 90 -7.14 -4.59 34.67
C MET A 90 -8.25 -5.58 34.37
N SER A 91 -8.46 -5.94 33.10
CA SER A 91 -9.49 -6.92 32.71
C SER A 91 -9.24 -8.30 33.30
N SER A 92 -8.00 -8.66 33.58
CA SER A 92 -7.65 -9.96 34.19
C SER A 92 -7.86 -10.02 35.71
N LYS A 93 -7.87 -8.86 36.38
CA LYS A 93 -7.95 -8.73 37.85
C LYS A 93 -9.37 -8.40 38.35
N LYS A 94 -10.34 -8.30 37.45
CA LYS A 94 -11.73 -7.93 37.76
C LYS A 94 -12.45 -9.01 38.58
N SER A 95 -13.44 -8.60 39.36
CA SER A 95 -14.31 -9.52 40.07
C SER A 95 -15.27 -10.24 39.10
N PRO A 96 -15.78 -11.44 39.44
CA PRO A 96 -16.73 -12.17 38.58
C PRO A 96 -18.02 -11.41 38.28
N ASP A 97 -18.40 -10.47 39.16
CA ASP A 97 -19.63 -9.68 39.07
C ASP A 97 -19.46 -8.40 38.22
N GLU A 98 -18.21 -8.05 37.85
CA GLU A 98 -17.91 -6.91 37.00
C GLU A 98 -17.99 -7.27 35.51
N LEU A 99 -18.59 -6.38 34.72
CA LEU A 99 -18.58 -6.50 33.26
C LEU A 99 -17.14 -6.56 32.71
N ASP A 100 -16.91 -7.38 31.70
CA ASP A 100 -15.62 -7.43 31.00
C ASP A 100 -15.25 -6.06 30.43
N LEU A 101 -13.96 -5.70 30.54
CA LEU A 101 -13.44 -4.49 29.91
C LEU A 101 -13.14 -4.75 28.43
N ILE A 102 -12.76 -5.98 28.07
CA ILE A 102 -12.47 -6.39 26.71
C ILE A 102 -13.37 -7.57 26.35
N ARG A 103 -14.00 -7.51 25.19
CA ARG A 103 -14.92 -8.55 24.74
C ARG A 103 -14.25 -9.93 24.67
N GLN A 104 -14.85 -10.95 25.27
CA GLN A 104 -14.23 -12.27 25.43
C GLN A 104 -14.06 -13.05 24.11
N ASP A 105 -15.07 -13.05 23.26
CA ASP A 105 -15.12 -13.92 22.07
C ASP A 105 -14.35 -13.35 20.88
N ASP A 106 -14.46 -12.03 20.66
CA ASP A 106 -13.91 -11.34 19.49
C ASP A 106 -12.52 -10.75 19.75
N GLY A 107 -12.15 -10.55 21.02
CA GLY A 107 -10.97 -9.78 21.41
C GLY A 107 -11.13 -8.29 21.09
N LEU A 108 -10.00 -7.60 20.97
CA LEU A 108 -9.92 -6.17 20.70
C LEU A 108 -9.41 -5.90 19.28
N TRP A 109 -10.06 -4.98 18.57
CA TRP A 109 -9.61 -4.48 17.29
C TRP A 109 -8.93 -3.13 17.52
N ALA A 110 -7.64 -3.05 17.23
CA ALA A 110 -6.86 -1.83 17.40
C ALA A 110 -6.63 -1.18 16.03
N ALA A 111 -6.84 0.13 15.92
CA ALA A 111 -6.43 0.90 14.75
C ALA A 111 -5.44 2.00 15.14
N ILE A 112 -4.44 2.23 14.30
CA ILE A 112 -3.56 3.39 14.36
C ILE A 112 -3.88 4.25 13.14
N ARG A 113 -4.52 5.40 13.40
CA ARG A 113 -4.94 6.37 12.40
C ARG A 113 -3.88 7.46 12.28
N ILE A 114 -3.23 7.54 11.13
CA ILE A 114 -2.20 8.54 10.84
C ILE A 114 -2.90 9.86 10.48
N VAL A 115 -2.77 10.84 11.36
CA VAL A 115 -3.38 12.18 11.20
C VAL A 115 -2.45 13.04 10.35
N ASN A 116 -3.02 13.97 9.59
CA ASN A 116 -2.28 14.94 8.78
C ASN A 116 -1.35 15.80 9.65
N GLN A 117 -0.23 16.22 9.08
CA GLN A 117 0.66 17.21 9.69
C GLN A 117 -0.09 18.54 9.85
N SER A 118 -0.20 19.03 11.08
CA SER A 118 -0.78 20.32 11.38
C SER A 118 0.27 21.43 11.43
N PHE A 119 -0.13 22.63 11.03
CA PHE A 119 0.66 23.86 11.10
C PHE A 119 -0.10 24.91 11.91
N ASP A 120 0.59 25.81 12.59
CA ASP A 120 -0.04 26.98 13.23
C ASP A 120 -0.51 28.00 12.17
N ILE A 121 0.29 28.16 11.12
CA ILE A 121 0.03 28.95 9.92
C ILE A 121 0.49 28.10 8.74
N ASP A 122 -0.42 27.81 7.82
CA ASP A 122 -0.08 26.98 6.66
C ASP A 122 1.08 27.59 5.87
N PRO A 123 2.14 26.82 5.58
CA PRO A 123 3.26 27.32 4.81
C PRO A 123 2.84 27.51 3.36
N ASP A 124 3.14 28.68 2.82
CA ASP A 124 3.03 28.97 1.38
C ASP A 124 4.19 28.30 0.62
N CYS A 125 4.28 26.97 0.72
CA CYS A 125 5.33 26.17 0.12
C CYS A 125 4.85 24.73 -0.14
N LEU A 126 4.67 24.38 -1.41
CA LEU A 126 4.16 23.05 -1.82
C LEU A 126 5.11 21.88 -1.46
N HIS A 127 6.39 22.16 -1.22
CA HIS A 127 7.32 21.17 -0.66
C HIS A 127 6.94 20.70 0.75
N ARG A 128 6.17 21.52 1.49
CA ARG A 128 5.61 21.17 2.82
C ARG A 128 4.27 20.45 2.74
N THR A 129 3.66 20.37 1.56
CA THR A 129 2.44 19.61 1.32
C THR A 129 2.71 18.11 1.17
N PHE A 130 3.83 17.73 0.53
CA PHE A 130 4.14 16.33 0.24
C PHE A 130 5.35 15.81 1.03
N HIS A 131 5.09 15.25 2.22
CA HIS A 131 6.15 14.62 3.01
C HIS A 131 6.62 13.30 2.37
N THR A 132 7.94 13.12 2.27
CA THR A 132 8.59 11.93 1.69
C THR A 132 9.28 11.05 2.72
N ARG A 133 9.70 11.62 3.87
CA ARG A 133 10.36 10.87 4.95
C ARG A 133 9.37 10.00 5.70
N ARG A 134 9.77 8.77 5.99
CA ARG A 134 8.89 7.72 6.52
C ARG A 134 9.00 7.58 8.03
N LEU A 135 7.87 7.70 8.72
CA LEU A 135 7.77 7.47 10.15
C LEU A 135 8.11 6.02 10.51
N SER A 136 8.81 5.84 11.62
CA SER A 136 9.24 4.58 12.18
C SER A 136 8.98 4.55 13.69
N VAL A 137 8.90 3.35 14.26
CA VAL A 137 8.83 3.17 15.71
C VAL A 137 10.22 2.80 16.18
N ARG A 138 10.77 3.59 17.09
CA ARG A 138 12.07 3.28 17.71
C ARG A 138 11.92 2.15 18.70
N ASP A 139 12.90 1.25 18.70
CA ASP A 139 13.00 0.10 19.60
C ASP A 139 11.67 -0.69 19.72
N PRO A 140 11.09 -1.16 18.60
CA PRO A 140 9.77 -1.81 18.62
C PRO A 140 9.73 -3.08 19.48
N ASP A 141 10.88 -3.71 19.72
CA ASP A 141 11.01 -4.86 20.62
C ASP A 141 10.75 -4.54 22.09
N THR A 142 10.84 -3.26 22.48
CA THR A 142 10.57 -2.79 23.84
C THR A 142 9.08 -2.57 24.11
N LEU A 143 8.24 -2.51 23.06
CA LEU A 143 6.78 -2.46 23.22
C LEU A 143 6.31 -3.67 24.02
N PRO A 144 5.36 -3.52 24.96
CA PRO A 144 4.81 -4.65 25.67
C PRO A 144 4.17 -5.62 24.68
N LEU A 145 4.29 -6.91 24.98
CA LEU A 145 3.43 -7.89 24.31
C LEU A 145 1.96 -7.55 24.64
N VAL A 146 1.01 -7.88 23.79
CA VAL A 146 -0.43 -7.65 24.05
C VAL A 146 -1.17 -8.92 23.62
N ASN A 147 -2.07 -9.43 24.45
CA ASN A 147 -2.62 -10.80 24.34
C ASN A 147 -4.07 -10.87 23.86
N ARG A 148 -4.80 -9.77 23.78
CA ARG A 148 -6.24 -9.70 23.51
C ARG A 148 -6.56 -9.01 22.18
N VAL A 149 -5.58 -8.34 21.56
CA VAL A 149 -5.76 -7.74 20.23
C VAL A 149 -5.79 -8.83 19.17
N THR A 150 -6.88 -8.87 18.39
CA THR A 150 -7.14 -9.87 17.33
C THR A 150 -7.10 -9.26 15.94
N ARG A 151 -7.25 -7.94 15.81
CA ARG A 151 -7.10 -7.20 14.54
C ARG A 151 -6.26 -5.95 14.76
N LEU A 152 -5.31 -5.70 13.88
CA LEU A 152 -4.52 -4.46 13.83
C LEU A 152 -4.77 -3.77 12.50
N ARG A 153 -5.19 -2.52 12.54
CA ARG A 153 -5.28 -1.65 11.36
C ARG A 153 -4.26 -0.53 11.44
N VAL A 154 -3.59 -0.22 10.33
CA VAL A 154 -2.78 1.00 10.20
C VAL A 154 -3.21 1.70 8.93
N LEU A 155 -3.81 2.89 9.07
CA LEU A 155 -4.51 3.57 8.00
C LEU A 155 -4.43 5.10 8.19
N PRO A 156 -4.60 5.90 7.14
CA PRO A 156 -4.79 7.33 7.32
C PRO A 156 -6.07 7.59 8.13
N GLU A 157 -6.11 8.70 8.85
CA GLU A 157 -7.37 9.23 9.35
C GLU A 157 -8.31 9.54 8.17
N PRO A 158 -9.62 9.25 8.28
CA PRO A 158 -10.57 9.67 7.26
C PRO A 158 -10.57 11.19 7.15
N ASP A 159 -10.03 11.71 6.06
CA ASP A 159 -10.21 13.11 5.73
C ASP A 159 -11.64 13.29 5.21
N PHE A 160 -12.47 13.98 5.98
CA PHE A 160 -13.82 14.38 5.57
C PHE A 160 -13.80 15.63 4.69
N SER A 161 -12.61 16.19 4.40
CA SER A 161 -12.47 17.27 3.42
C SER A 161 -12.92 16.78 2.05
N SER A 162 -13.78 17.60 1.44
CA SER A 162 -14.55 17.28 0.24
C SER A 162 -13.74 17.40 -1.06
N GLU A 163 -12.42 17.56 -0.99
CA GLU A 163 -11.58 17.63 -2.17
C GLU A 163 -10.94 16.27 -2.45
N PRO A 164 -11.54 15.44 -3.34
CA PRO A 164 -10.98 14.16 -3.73
C PRO A 164 -9.57 14.27 -4.33
N ASP A 165 -9.14 15.47 -4.70
CA ASP A 165 -7.95 15.74 -5.51
C ASP A 165 -6.67 15.99 -4.69
N MET A 166 -6.74 16.09 -3.35
CA MET A 166 -5.57 16.30 -2.47
C MET A 166 -5.48 15.29 -1.33
N ASN A 167 -5.99 14.08 -1.57
CA ASN A 167 -5.97 12.91 -0.68
C ASN A 167 -4.59 12.48 -0.14
N ALA A 168 -3.49 13.17 -0.45
CA ALA A 168 -2.13 12.90 0.01
C ALA A 168 -1.48 14.09 0.74
N ALA A 169 -2.13 15.25 0.76
CA ALA A 169 -1.61 16.49 1.32
C ALA A 169 -1.39 16.36 2.83
N HIS A 170 -0.26 16.89 3.29
CA HIS A 170 0.18 16.93 4.69
C HIS A 170 0.29 15.56 5.39
N MET A 171 0.05 14.46 4.67
CA MET A 171 0.23 13.13 5.24
C MET A 171 1.69 12.72 5.26
N ARG A 172 2.07 12.16 6.42
CA ARG A 172 3.39 11.57 6.63
C ARG A 172 3.33 10.07 6.36
N PRO A 173 4.16 9.55 5.44
CA PRO A 173 4.17 8.14 5.16
C PRO A 173 4.75 7.37 6.36
N VAL A 174 4.22 6.18 6.65
CA VAL A 174 4.83 5.26 7.62
C VAL A 174 5.71 4.27 6.86
N CYS A 175 6.81 3.83 7.48
CA CYS A 175 7.64 2.78 6.93
C CYS A 175 6.83 1.47 6.82
N PRO A 176 6.79 0.78 5.66
CA PRO A 176 6.01 -0.43 5.46
C PRO A 176 6.37 -1.59 6.40
N ARG A 177 7.54 -1.53 7.04
CA ARG A 177 7.98 -2.48 8.07
C ARG A 177 7.25 -2.31 9.41
N VAL A 178 6.87 -1.09 9.78
CA VAL A 178 6.28 -0.78 11.09
C VAL A 178 5.05 -1.63 11.41
N PRO A 179 4.04 -1.78 10.52
CA PRO A 179 2.88 -2.61 10.84
C PRO A 179 3.23 -4.07 11.19
N LEU A 180 4.28 -4.63 10.58
CA LEU A 180 4.75 -5.98 10.85
C LEU A 180 5.46 -6.07 12.21
N GLU A 181 6.24 -5.06 12.57
CA GLU A 181 6.90 -4.98 13.88
C GLU A 181 5.87 -4.85 15.01
N LEU A 182 4.83 -4.04 14.80
CA LEU A 182 3.72 -3.93 15.73
C LEU A 182 2.96 -5.25 15.84
N ALA A 183 2.68 -5.92 14.71
CA ALA A 183 2.03 -7.22 14.68
C ALA A 183 2.80 -8.30 15.47
N ALA A 184 4.13 -8.26 15.46
CA ALA A 184 4.98 -9.19 16.22
C ALA A 184 4.81 -9.05 17.74
N ARG A 185 4.27 -7.93 18.22
CA ARG A 185 3.99 -7.69 19.65
C ARG A 185 2.56 -8.12 20.06
N LEU A 186 1.72 -8.52 19.13
CA LEU A 186 0.31 -8.87 19.37
C LEU A 186 0.11 -10.40 19.32
N ARG A 187 0.09 -11.08 20.46
CA ARG A 187 0.17 -12.55 20.55
C ARG A 187 -1.03 -13.32 19.99
N ARG A 188 -2.20 -12.67 19.91
CA ARG A 188 -3.44 -13.27 19.39
C ARG A 188 -3.92 -12.61 18.10
N LEU A 189 -3.07 -11.86 17.42
CA LEU A 189 -3.43 -11.22 16.17
C LEU A 189 -3.87 -12.28 15.15
N ARG A 190 -5.04 -12.06 14.55
CA ARG A 190 -5.62 -12.90 13.49
C ARG A 190 -5.58 -12.22 12.14
N GLU A 191 -5.71 -10.88 12.14
CA GLU A 191 -5.82 -10.07 10.94
C GLU A 191 -4.95 -8.80 11.04
N LEU A 192 -4.10 -8.61 10.02
CA LEU A 192 -3.36 -7.37 9.79
C LEU A 192 -3.95 -6.66 8.58
N ASP A 193 -4.39 -5.42 8.77
CA ASP A 193 -5.09 -4.67 7.74
C ASP A 193 -4.48 -3.28 7.55
N CYS A 194 -3.72 -3.14 6.47
CA CYS A 194 -3.04 -1.92 6.07
C CYS A 194 -3.57 -1.50 4.69
N PRO A 195 -4.67 -0.74 4.61
CA PRO A 195 -5.26 -0.30 3.35
C PRO A 195 -4.46 0.82 2.65
N TRP A 196 -3.30 1.21 3.21
CA TRP A 196 -2.32 2.06 2.55
C TRP A 196 -0.93 1.95 3.22
N LEU A 197 0.12 1.58 2.48
CA LEU A 197 1.53 1.54 2.91
C LEU A 197 2.40 2.60 2.19
N TRP A 198 1.75 3.67 1.74
CA TRP A 198 2.37 4.91 1.28
C TRP A 198 3.42 4.80 0.15
N GLU A 199 3.21 3.92 -0.81
CA GLU A 199 3.72 4.12 -2.17
C GLU A 199 2.84 5.15 -2.88
N ARG A 200 3.47 6.07 -3.63
CA ARG A 200 2.78 7.13 -4.38
C ARG A 200 3.15 7.01 -5.85
N PHE A 201 2.14 6.77 -6.68
CA PHE A 201 2.32 6.82 -8.13
C PHE A 201 2.48 8.28 -8.59
N PRO A 202 3.08 8.51 -9.77
CA PRO A 202 3.11 9.83 -10.38
C PRO A 202 1.71 10.43 -10.44
N ILE A 203 1.58 11.67 -10.00
CA ILE A 203 0.36 12.45 -10.16
C ILE A 203 0.41 13.12 -11.53
N ALA A 204 -0.72 13.18 -12.22
CA ALA A 204 -0.83 13.69 -13.59
C ALA A 204 -0.78 15.23 -13.66
N PHE A 205 0.15 15.85 -12.95
CA PHE A 205 0.39 17.29 -13.07
C PHE A 205 1.00 17.60 -14.44
N SER A 206 0.54 18.66 -15.08
CA SER A 206 1.07 19.23 -16.32
C SER A 206 2.44 19.87 -16.07
N SER A 207 2.59 20.54 -14.92
CA SER A 207 3.84 21.15 -14.49
C SER A 207 4.89 20.11 -14.13
N HIS A 208 6.08 20.27 -14.70
CA HIS A 208 7.25 19.47 -14.37
C HIS A 208 7.68 19.64 -12.90
N ALA A 209 7.63 20.85 -12.36
CA ALA A 209 7.97 21.13 -10.96
C ALA A 209 7.02 20.39 -10.00
N LEU A 210 5.70 20.46 -10.24
CA LEU A 210 4.71 19.74 -9.43
C LEU A 210 4.93 18.22 -9.45
N ARG A 211 5.17 17.63 -10.64
CA ARG A 211 5.49 16.20 -10.77
C ARG A 211 6.72 15.78 -9.97
N ARG A 212 7.64 16.71 -9.72
CA ARG A 212 8.92 16.45 -9.08
C ARG A 212 8.82 16.32 -7.57
N TYR A 213 8.16 17.25 -6.88
CA TYR A 213 8.07 17.21 -5.41
C TYR A 213 6.83 16.47 -4.89
N ALA A 214 5.80 16.23 -5.72
CA ALA A 214 4.63 15.47 -5.30
C ALA A 214 4.86 13.94 -5.24
N ARG A 215 5.92 13.43 -5.88
CA ARG A 215 6.27 12.00 -5.88
C ARG A 215 7.33 11.65 -4.82
N VAL A 216 7.34 10.40 -4.37
CA VAL A 216 8.46 9.86 -3.57
C VAL A 216 9.66 9.69 -4.49
N TRP A 217 10.83 10.14 -4.03
CA TRP A 217 12.09 10.03 -4.79
C TRP A 217 12.54 8.58 -4.90
N GLU A 218 13.31 8.26 -5.94
CA GLU A 218 13.66 6.87 -6.29
C GLU A 218 14.41 6.14 -5.17
N GLY A 219 15.43 6.78 -4.58
CA GLY A 219 16.21 6.23 -3.46
C GLY A 219 15.35 5.89 -2.23
N PRO A 220 14.64 6.86 -1.61
CA PRO A 220 13.75 6.58 -0.49
C PRO A 220 12.64 5.56 -0.78
N TRP A 221 12.25 5.40 -2.05
CA TRP A 221 11.32 4.37 -2.46
C TRP A 221 11.97 2.99 -2.49
N HIS A 222 13.17 2.87 -3.09
CA HIS A 222 14.00 1.65 -3.02
C HIS A 222 14.22 1.20 -1.59
N ASP A 223 14.65 2.11 -0.73
CA ASP A 223 14.94 1.83 0.68
C ASP A 223 13.71 1.28 1.40
N ALA A 224 12.54 1.88 1.18
CA ALA A 224 11.30 1.42 1.79
C ALA A 224 10.89 0.01 1.33
N ARG A 225 11.14 -0.32 0.06
CA ARG A 225 10.91 -1.67 -0.48
C ARG A 225 11.87 -2.67 0.13
N ALA A 226 13.16 -2.33 0.20
CA ALA A 226 14.19 -3.16 0.82
C ALA A 226 13.92 -3.37 2.33
N ASP A 227 13.52 -2.32 3.04
CA ASP A 227 13.13 -2.35 4.45
C ASP A 227 11.93 -3.23 4.71
N PHE A 228 10.93 -3.24 3.81
CA PHE A 228 9.82 -4.18 3.89
C PHE A 228 10.31 -5.63 3.77
N GLY A 229 11.12 -5.93 2.74
CA GLY A 229 11.66 -7.28 2.53
C GLY A 229 12.49 -7.78 3.71
N ARG A 230 13.41 -6.95 4.22
CA ARG A 230 14.20 -7.24 5.44
C ARG A 230 13.30 -7.36 6.68
N GLY A 231 12.34 -6.46 6.80
CA GLY A 231 11.38 -6.41 7.90
C GLY A 231 10.61 -7.71 8.02
N VAL A 232 10.03 -8.22 6.92
CA VAL A 232 9.33 -9.52 6.92
C VAL A 232 10.26 -10.62 7.41
N ARG A 233 11.45 -10.77 6.84
CA ARG A 233 12.40 -11.83 7.25
C ARG A 233 12.75 -11.77 8.74
N HIS A 234 12.96 -10.57 9.26
CA HIS A 234 13.32 -10.33 10.64
C HIS A 234 12.17 -10.63 11.61
N VAL A 235 10.95 -10.17 11.31
CA VAL A 235 9.80 -10.28 12.21
C VAL A 235 9.03 -11.58 12.08
N LEU A 236 9.16 -12.31 10.96
CA LEU A 236 8.41 -13.54 10.68
C LEU A 236 8.47 -14.55 11.83
N PRO A 237 9.63 -14.84 12.48
CA PRO A 237 9.68 -15.77 13.61
C PRO A 237 8.86 -15.31 14.83
N SER A 238 8.70 -14.00 14.99
CA SER A 238 7.99 -13.36 16.11
C SER A 238 6.50 -13.14 15.84
N LEU A 239 6.07 -13.17 14.58
CA LEU A 239 4.66 -13.07 14.21
C LEU A 239 3.86 -14.25 14.81
N PRO A 240 2.67 -13.98 15.37
CA PRO A 240 1.85 -15.01 16.00
C PRO A 240 1.33 -16.00 14.96
N SER A 241 1.28 -17.29 15.32
CA SER A 241 0.73 -18.34 14.44
C SER A 241 -0.78 -18.19 14.19
N SER A 242 -1.48 -17.36 14.97
CA SER A 242 -2.89 -17.05 14.75
C SER A 242 -3.13 -16.08 13.59
N LEU A 243 -2.10 -15.38 13.11
CA LEU A 243 -2.20 -14.44 12.00
C LEU A 243 -2.42 -15.21 10.71
N THR A 244 -3.64 -15.16 10.20
CA THR A 244 -4.08 -15.92 9.03
C THR A 244 -4.55 -15.02 7.89
N LYS A 245 -4.79 -13.73 8.17
CA LYS A 245 -5.29 -12.77 7.17
C LYS A 245 -4.39 -11.54 7.13
N ALA A 246 -4.00 -11.12 5.93
CA ALA A 246 -3.34 -9.85 5.72
C ALA A 246 -3.93 -9.09 4.52
N ARG A 247 -4.23 -7.80 4.70
CA ARG A 247 -4.49 -6.85 3.62
C ARG A 247 -3.36 -5.83 3.61
N LEU A 248 -2.56 -5.83 2.56
CA LEU A 248 -1.37 -4.97 2.42
C LEU A 248 -1.46 -4.20 1.11
N TRP A 249 -1.99 -2.99 1.19
CA TRP A 249 -2.14 -2.12 0.04
C TRP A 249 -1.05 -1.06 0.08
N PHE A 250 -0.06 -1.15 -0.80
CA PHE A 250 1.02 -0.19 -0.87
C PHE A 250 0.55 1.18 -1.35
N TRP A 251 -0.53 1.27 -2.13
CA TRP A 251 -1.21 2.52 -2.44
C TRP A 251 -2.72 2.42 -2.23
N LYS A 252 -3.35 3.57 -1.97
CA LYS A 252 -4.79 3.72 -1.84
C LYS A 252 -5.45 3.73 -3.22
N PRO A 253 -6.58 3.05 -3.43
CA PRO A 253 -7.34 3.17 -4.67
C PRO A 253 -8.01 4.54 -4.69
N ASN A 254 -7.83 5.30 -5.77
CA ASN A 254 -8.76 6.38 -6.06
C ASN A 254 -10.05 5.76 -6.66
N PRO A 255 -11.24 6.02 -6.11
CA PRO A 255 -12.51 5.49 -6.62
C PRO A 255 -12.92 6.01 -8.00
N ARG A 256 -12.43 7.18 -8.39
CA ARG A 256 -12.65 7.87 -9.69
C ARG A 256 -11.48 7.67 -10.66
N GLY A 257 -10.31 7.27 -10.15
CA GLY A 257 -9.14 6.95 -10.96
C GLY A 257 -8.43 8.16 -11.58
N ASP A 258 -8.76 9.38 -11.15
CA ASP A 258 -8.34 10.66 -11.70
C ASP A 258 -7.01 11.21 -11.12
N ASP A 259 -6.44 10.60 -10.07
CA ASP A 259 -5.18 11.11 -9.48
C ASP A 259 -3.88 10.48 -10.05
N MET A 260 -3.96 9.24 -10.54
CA MET A 260 -2.78 8.42 -10.82
C MET A 260 -2.44 8.45 -12.30
N ASP A 261 -1.31 9.08 -12.67
CA ASP A 261 -0.83 9.08 -14.03
C ASP A 261 -0.30 7.69 -14.42
N GLN A 262 -1.18 6.87 -15.00
CA GLN A 262 -0.81 5.57 -15.57
C GLN A 262 0.02 5.74 -16.85
N ALA A 263 0.02 6.95 -17.45
CA ALA A 263 0.76 7.30 -18.64
C ALA A 263 2.26 7.46 -18.38
N ALA A 264 2.60 8.01 -17.21
CA ALA A 264 3.94 8.37 -16.79
C ALA A 264 4.89 7.17 -16.64
N PRO A 265 6.19 7.35 -16.98
CA PRO A 265 7.21 6.36 -16.68
C PRO A 265 7.42 6.24 -15.17
N MET A 266 7.64 5.01 -14.73
CA MET A 266 8.03 4.69 -13.35
C MET A 266 9.55 4.63 -13.24
N PRO A 267 10.14 4.92 -12.08
CA PRO A 267 11.56 4.66 -11.84
C PRO A 267 11.84 3.14 -11.79
N ASP A 268 13.10 2.75 -12.01
CA ASP A 268 13.53 1.36 -11.78
C ASP A 268 13.76 1.14 -10.29
N LEU A 269 12.82 0.46 -9.64
CA LEU A 269 12.79 0.10 -8.22
C LEU A 269 13.40 -1.29 -7.94
N VAL A 270 14.09 -1.91 -8.91
CA VAL A 270 14.79 -3.20 -8.75
C VAL A 270 16.25 -3.14 -9.23
N GLY A 271 16.53 -2.47 -10.35
CA GLY A 271 17.78 -2.60 -11.11
C GLY A 271 18.88 -1.56 -10.87
N ALA A 272 18.72 -0.64 -9.92
CA ALA A 272 19.71 0.42 -9.65
C ALA A 272 21.04 -0.05 -9.02
N SER A 273 21.31 -1.36 -8.92
CA SER A 273 22.58 -1.90 -8.42
C SER A 273 23.67 -2.10 -9.50
N SER A 274 23.51 -1.52 -10.70
CA SER A 274 24.49 -1.71 -11.79
C SER A 274 25.59 -0.65 -11.85
N SER A 275 25.48 0.45 -11.11
CA SER A 275 26.47 1.54 -11.15
C SER A 275 26.75 2.05 -9.74
N LEU A 276 27.86 1.56 -9.16
CA LEU A 276 28.52 1.98 -7.90
C LEU A 276 28.31 1.05 -6.70
N SER A 277 29.24 0.10 -6.57
CA SER A 277 29.87 -0.38 -5.34
C SER A 277 29.07 -0.34 -4.02
N SER A 278 28.67 -1.53 -3.56
CA SER A 278 28.30 -1.88 -2.17
C SER A 278 27.20 -1.02 -1.57
N LEU A 279 25.98 -1.56 -1.35
CA LEU A 279 25.65 -1.85 0.05
C LEU A 279 24.61 -2.95 0.32
N THR A 280 24.02 -3.66 -0.65
CA THR A 280 23.37 -4.96 -0.33
C THR A 280 23.29 -5.94 -1.52
N PRO A 281 24.14 -6.98 -1.60
CA PRO A 281 23.94 -8.12 -2.50
C PRO A 281 22.70 -8.99 -2.14
N GLU A 282 21.88 -8.55 -1.18
CA GLU A 282 20.79 -9.32 -0.58
C GLU A 282 19.60 -9.54 -1.53
N PHE A 283 19.40 -8.63 -2.50
CA PHE A 283 18.25 -8.62 -3.41
C PHE A 283 18.68 -8.50 -4.89
N GLU A 284 19.90 -8.93 -5.23
CA GLU A 284 20.46 -8.77 -6.58
C GLU A 284 19.52 -9.35 -7.65
N GLY A 285 18.86 -8.46 -8.40
CA GLY A 285 17.89 -8.81 -9.45
C GLY A 285 16.52 -9.30 -8.96
N ILE A 286 16.23 -9.28 -7.65
CA ILE A 286 14.96 -9.75 -7.06
C ILE A 286 14.24 -8.58 -6.39
N ASP A 287 12.95 -8.44 -6.66
CA ASP A 287 12.15 -7.41 -6.01
C ASP A 287 11.94 -7.69 -4.50
N PRO A 288 12.40 -6.81 -3.59
CA PRO A 288 12.28 -7.03 -2.14
C PRO A 288 10.84 -7.15 -1.63
N VAL A 289 9.90 -6.40 -2.21
CA VAL A 289 8.49 -6.43 -1.82
C VAL A 289 7.85 -7.75 -2.24
N SER A 290 8.01 -8.16 -3.50
CA SER A 290 7.52 -9.45 -3.98
C SER A 290 8.06 -10.62 -3.15
N LEU A 291 9.34 -10.58 -2.81
CA LEU A 291 9.97 -11.60 -1.96
C LEU A 291 9.44 -11.59 -0.52
N GLY A 292 9.30 -10.42 0.10
CA GLY A 292 8.70 -10.28 1.42
C GLY A 292 7.26 -10.79 1.46
N LEU A 293 6.46 -10.45 0.46
CA LEU A 293 5.07 -10.92 0.33
C LEU A 293 4.99 -12.43 0.13
N ARG A 294 5.91 -13.03 -0.65
CA ARG A 294 6.00 -14.49 -0.81
C ARG A 294 6.25 -15.18 0.52
N ILE A 295 7.23 -14.68 1.28
CA ILE A 295 7.61 -15.21 2.59
C ILE A 295 6.45 -15.08 3.58
N LEU A 296 5.81 -13.91 3.64
CA LEU A 296 4.66 -13.68 4.52
C LEU A 296 3.47 -14.58 4.14
N GLY A 297 3.17 -14.69 2.84
CA GLY A 297 2.08 -15.49 2.30
C GLY A 297 2.14 -16.97 2.66
N SER A 298 3.34 -17.52 2.90
CA SER A 298 3.52 -18.92 3.33
C SER A 298 2.78 -19.30 4.62
N ARG A 299 2.41 -18.31 5.45
CA ARG A 299 1.69 -18.52 6.73
C ARG A 299 0.22 -18.12 6.69
N LEU A 300 -0.23 -17.49 5.62
CA LEU A 300 -1.56 -16.88 5.57
C LEU A 300 -2.58 -17.79 4.88
N GLU A 301 -3.84 -17.67 5.31
CA GLU A 301 -5.01 -18.21 4.62
C GLU A 301 -5.60 -17.20 3.63
N LYS A 302 -5.50 -15.90 3.92
CA LYS A 302 -5.98 -14.82 3.05
C LYS A 302 -4.93 -13.73 2.91
N LEU A 303 -4.60 -13.40 1.66
CA LEU A 303 -3.67 -12.34 1.32
C LEU A 303 -4.29 -11.45 0.24
N ASP A 304 -4.56 -10.20 0.61
CA ASP A 304 -5.07 -9.14 -0.29
C ASP A 304 -4.00 -8.07 -0.46
N ILE A 305 -3.44 -7.95 -1.66
CA ILE A 305 -2.29 -7.12 -1.98
C ILE A 305 -2.66 -6.09 -3.04
N ARG A 306 -2.16 -4.87 -2.84
CA ARG A 306 -1.96 -3.90 -3.92
C ARG A 306 -0.51 -3.46 -3.91
N ALA A 307 0.29 -4.01 -4.81
CA ALA A 307 1.72 -3.79 -4.82
C ALA A 307 2.26 -3.79 -6.26
N LEU A 308 3.34 -3.07 -6.49
CA LEU A 308 4.17 -3.27 -7.67
C LEU A 308 4.91 -4.58 -7.44
N ILE A 309 4.57 -5.60 -8.21
CA ILE A 309 5.11 -6.96 -8.04
C ILE A 309 5.85 -7.42 -9.29
N THR A 310 6.76 -8.36 -9.08
CA THR A 310 7.44 -9.12 -10.12
C THR A 310 7.02 -10.60 -10.03
N PRO A 311 7.40 -11.43 -11.01
CA PRO A 311 7.23 -12.87 -10.91
C PRO A 311 7.80 -13.49 -9.62
N ASP A 312 8.76 -12.82 -8.94
CA ASP A 312 9.39 -13.28 -7.70
C ASP A 312 8.39 -13.54 -6.56
N LEU A 313 7.20 -12.92 -6.61
CA LEU A 313 6.11 -13.19 -5.68
C LEU A 313 5.64 -14.65 -5.75
N PHE A 314 5.61 -15.21 -6.95
CA PHE A 314 5.06 -16.53 -7.27
C PHE A 314 6.13 -17.58 -7.58
N LEU A 315 7.35 -17.14 -7.90
CA LEU A 315 8.36 -17.97 -8.51
C LEU A 315 8.74 -19.22 -7.72
N SER A 316 8.95 -20.27 -8.49
CA SER A 316 9.18 -21.63 -8.06
C SER A 316 9.77 -22.44 -9.22
N GLY A 317 10.88 -23.14 -8.96
CA GLY A 317 11.52 -24.10 -9.88
C GLY A 317 12.78 -23.59 -10.56
N GLY A 318 13.95 -23.95 -10.00
CA GLY A 318 15.25 -23.61 -10.58
C GLY A 318 16.46 -23.90 -9.69
N ASP A 319 16.29 -24.46 -8.48
CA ASP A 319 17.31 -25.27 -7.82
C ASP A 319 16.67 -25.99 -6.63
N GLY A 320 17.05 -27.25 -6.44
CA GLY A 320 16.37 -28.18 -5.55
C GLY A 320 16.25 -27.71 -4.09
N ALA A 321 15.07 -27.91 -3.52
CA ALA A 321 14.86 -28.32 -2.12
C ALA A 321 15.43 -27.43 -0.99
N ARG A 322 15.78 -26.15 -1.20
CA ARG A 322 16.39 -25.32 -0.14
C ARG A 322 15.61 -24.10 0.33
N ASP A 323 14.58 -23.62 -0.37
CA ASP A 323 13.76 -22.50 0.13
C ASP A 323 12.42 -23.01 0.69
N PRO A 324 12.19 -22.98 2.02
CA PRO A 324 10.93 -23.42 2.63
C PRO A 324 9.73 -22.52 2.29
N PHE A 325 9.96 -21.38 1.61
CA PHE A 325 8.92 -20.41 1.26
C PHE A 325 8.40 -20.53 -0.19
N THR A 326 8.69 -21.63 -0.90
CA THR A 326 8.24 -21.86 -2.29
C THR A 326 6.80 -22.35 -2.42
N SER A 327 6.09 -22.56 -1.31
CA SER A 327 4.72 -23.08 -1.27
C SER A 327 3.86 -22.27 -0.31
N TRP A 328 2.56 -22.20 -0.61
CA TRP A 328 1.55 -21.54 0.21
C TRP A 328 0.52 -22.57 0.71
N PRO A 329 0.89 -23.41 1.69
CA PRO A 329 0.10 -24.58 2.08
C PRO A 329 -1.29 -24.24 2.62
N HIS A 330 -1.42 -23.09 3.28
CA HIS A 330 -2.65 -22.66 3.96
C HIS A 330 -3.48 -21.66 3.15
N MET A 331 -2.94 -21.12 2.06
CA MET A 331 -3.59 -20.06 1.30
C MET A 331 -4.89 -20.56 0.69
N ARG A 332 -5.98 -19.86 1.01
CA ARG A 332 -7.33 -20.09 0.50
C ARG A 332 -7.77 -18.99 -0.46
N HIS A 333 -7.40 -17.74 -0.16
CA HIS A 333 -7.81 -16.57 -0.92
C HIS A 333 -6.61 -15.68 -1.21
N LEU A 334 -6.32 -15.50 -2.49
CA LEU A 334 -5.25 -14.61 -2.94
C LEU A 334 -5.81 -13.56 -3.88
N ARG A 335 -5.69 -12.29 -3.52
CA ARG A 335 -6.13 -11.18 -4.37
C ARG A 335 -4.98 -10.22 -4.55
N ASN A 336 -4.51 -10.05 -5.78
CA ASN A 336 -3.37 -9.21 -6.11
C ASN A 336 -3.74 -8.19 -7.16
N PHE A 337 -3.23 -6.97 -6.98
CA PHE A 337 -3.43 -5.87 -7.92
C PHE A 337 -2.11 -5.32 -8.47
N THR A 338 -1.98 -5.14 -9.80
CA THR A 338 -0.73 -4.63 -10.41
C THR A 338 -0.95 -3.84 -11.70
N LEU A 339 -0.64 -2.54 -11.70
CA LEU A 339 -0.64 -1.67 -12.89
C LEU A 339 0.70 -1.64 -13.64
N ALA A 340 1.79 -1.77 -12.91
CA ALA A 340 3.14 -1.58 -13.43
C ALA A 340 4.13 -2.57 -12.80
N ARG A 341 5.22 -2.84 -13.51
CA ARG A 341 6.38 -3.52 -12.93
C ARG A 341 7.21 -2.50 -12.15
N PRO A 342 7.89 -2.91 -11.07
CA PRO A 342 8.85 -2.05 -10.40
C PRO A 342 10.06 -1.73 -11.30
N THR A 343 10.27 -2.43 -12.41
CA THR A 343 11.42 -2.27 -13.33
C THR A 343 11.18 -1.17 -14.39
N ALA A 344 11.18 0.13 -14.06
CA ALA A 344 11.09 1.33 -14.93
C ALA A 344 10.05 1.38 -16.08
N ALA A 345 9.30 0.32 -16.28
CA ALA A 345 8.67 -0.04 -17.53
C ALA A 345 7.28 -0.57 -17.18
N GLY A 346 6.25 0.22 -17.52
CA GLY A 346 4.86 -0.14 -17.25
C GLY A 346 4.45 -1.44 -17.94
N THR A 347 3.43 -2.10 -17.40
CA THR A 347 2.84 -3.31 -18.03
C THR A 347 2.01 -2.95 -19.27
N PHE A 348 1.54 -1.70 -19.35
CA PHE A 348 0.74 -1.15 -20.44
C PHE A 348 1.48 0.04 -21.10
N PRO A 349 1.34 0.25 -22.42
CA PRO A 349 2.18 1.18 -23.20
C PRO A 349 1.87 2.67 -22.95
N GLY A 350 2.88 3.45 -22.58
CA GLY A 350 2.89 4.91 -22.43
C GLY A 350 2.94 5.73 -23.69
N ARG A 351 2.53 7.00 -23.56
CA ARG A 351 2.41 8.08 -24.56
C ARG A 351 3.74 8.35 -25.27
N GLU A 352 4.24 7.38 -26.04
CA GLU A 352 5.61 7.23 -26.54
C GLU A 352 6.49 6.36 -25.64
N ALA A 353 6.78 5.14 -26.10
CA ALA A 353 7.85 4.29 -25.59
C ALA A 353 9.24 4.84 -25.97
N LYS A 354 9.51 6.13 -25.72
CA LYS A 354 10.89 6.56 -25.52
C LYS A 354 11.28 5.98 -24.17
N ILE A 355 12.20 5.01 -24.21
CA ILE A 355 12.91 4.51 -23.05
C ILE A 355 13.31 5.76 -22.25
N PRO A 356 12.80 5.95 -21.01
CA PRO A 356 13.29 7.04 -20.20
C PRO A 356 14.79 6.83 -20.12
N MET A 357 15.57 7.80 -20.64
CA MET A 357 16.99 7.83 -20.35
C MET A 357 17.09 7.68 -18.83
N PRO A 358 17.80 6.67 -18.30
CA PRO A 358 17.94 6.52 -16.87
C PRO A 358 18.41 7.87 -16.34
N LEU A 359 17.59 8.48 -15.49
CA LEU A 359 18.07 9.59 -14.68
C LEU A 359 19.32 9.06 -13.98
N PRO A 360 20.45 9.80 -14.06
CA PRO A 360 21.68 9.32 -13.45
C PRO A 360 21.37 9.00 -11.98
N PRO A 361 21.89 7.87 -11.46
CA PRO A 361 21.62 7.44 -10.08
C PRO A 361 21.92 8.63 -9.17
N GLY A 362 20.86 9.15 -8.54
CA GLY A 362 21.00 10.19 -7.54
C GLY A 362 21.81 9.58 -6.40
N GLN A 363 22.96 10.19 -6.09
CA GLN A 363 23.89 9.74 -5.07
C GLN A 363 23.13 9.26 -3.83
N GLU A 364 23.25 7.96 -3.56
CA GLU A 364 22.83 7.33 -2.31
C GLU A 364 23.65 7.93 -1.16
N ASP A 365 22.98 8.01 -0.01
CA ASP A 365 23.48 8.45 1.28
C ASP A 365 23.64 9.96 1.50
N ALA A 366 22.93 10.41 2.54
CA ALA A 366 22.92 11.75 3.13
C ALA A 366 22.25 12.86 2.29
N ASP A 367 21.44 13.63 3.00
CA ASP A 367 20.78 14.89 2.62
C ASP A 367 21.74 15.98 2.03
N GLU A 368 23.03 15.70 1.92
CA GLU A 368 24.07 16.61 1.45
C GLU A 368 24.49 16.39 -0.02
N THR A 369 24.16 15.26 -0.65
CA THR A 369 24.65 14.93 -2.01
C THR A 369 23.59 14.70 -3.08
N HIS A 370 22.30 14.82 -2.77
CA HIS A 370 21.34 15.17 -3.82
C HIS A 370 21.59 16.61 -4.18
N THR A 371 22.37 16.84 -5.24
CA THR A 371 22.60 18.17 -5.83
C THR A 371 21.23 18.84 -5.92
N LEU A 372 20.98 19.83 -5.06
CA LEU A 372 19.78 20.64 -5.13
C LEU A 372 19.82 21.25 -6.51
N TRP A 373 18.82 20.93 -7.33
CA TRP A 373 18.69 21.56 -8.64
C TRP A 373 18.44 23.05 -8.38
N SER A 374 18.85 23.91 -9.31
CA SER A 374 18.74 25.35 -9.10
C SER A 374 17.31 25.73 -8.72
N LEU A 375 17.17 26.71 -7.82
CA LEU A 375 15.87 27.25 -7.37
C LEU A 375 14.92 27.50 -8.56
N ASP A 376 15.45 27.98 -9.68
CA ASP A 376 14.72 28.26 -10.93
C ASP A 376 14.06 27.03 -11.58
N GLU A 377 14.52 25.81 -11.30
CA GLU A 377 13.99 24.56 -11.87
C GLU A 377 12.98 23.85 -10.95
N ASP A 378 12.92 24.26 -9.67
CA ASP A 378 12.05 23.71 -8.62
C ASP A 378 10.86 24.63 -8.26
N GLU A 379 10.81 25.84 -8.86
CA GLU A 379 9.77 26.83 -8.59
C GLU A 379 8.52 26.59 -9.48
N TYR A 380 7.39 26.30 -8.84
CA TYR A 380 6.10 26.39 -9.51
C TYR A 380 5.61 27.84 -9.38
N THR A 381 5.63 28.59 -10.48
CA THR A 381 5.22 30.00 -10.55
C THR A 381 3.78 30.19 -11.07
N GLY A 382 2.98 29.13 -11.09
CA GLY A 382 1.59 29.21 -11.55
C GLY A 382 0.69 29.86 -10.50
N ASP A 383 -0.13 30.82 -10.92
CA ASP A 383 -1.16 31.46 -10.10
C ASP A 383 -2.43 30.59 -9.93
N ASP A 384 -2.52 29.46 -10.64
CA ASP A 384 -3.66 28.55 -10.62
C ASP A 384 -3.59 27.55 -9.45
N GLU A 385 -4.75 27.16 -8.91
CA GLU A 385 -4.82 26.07 -7.92
C GLU A 385 -4.14 24.80 -8.48
N VAL A 386 -3.40 24.10 -7.61
CA VAL A 386 -2.67 22.86 -7.97
C VAL A 386 -3.57 21.79 -8.60
N SER A 387 -4.86 21.78 -8.25
CA SER A 387 -5.92 20.95 -8.84
C SER A 387 -6.10 21.21 -10.35
N ASN A 388 -6.01 22.47 -10.79
CA ASN A 388 -6.19 22.90 -12.19
C ASN A 388 -4.96 22.60 -13.06
N ALA A 389 -3.81 22.33 -12.44
CA ALA A 389 -2.60 21.95 -13.14
C ALA A 389 -2.60 20.49 -13.63
N ARG A 390 -3.71 19.73 -13.53
CA ARG A 390 -3.76 18.33 -13.96
C ARG A 390 -3.98 18.20 -15.47
N GLN A 391 -3.20 17.35 -16.13
CA GLN A 391 -3.42 16.92 -17.53
C GLN A 391 -3.52 15.40 -17.58
N LEU A 392 -4.76 14.92 -17.52
CA LEU A 392 -5.07 13.50 -17.53
C LEU A 392 -5.19 13.04 -18.97
N ASP A 393 -4.08 12.65 -19.58
CA ASP A 393 -4.05 11.93 -20.88
C ASP A 393 -3.71 10.46 -20.61
N MET A 394 -4.62 9.78 -19.92
CA MET A 394 -4.49 8.40 -19.48
C MET A 394 -5.22 7.48 -20.44
N PHE A 395 -4.45 6.79 -21.27
CA PHE A 395 -4.99 5.94 -22.31
C PHE A 395 -4.25 4.61 -22.33
N ARG A 396 -4.89 3.53 -21.88
CA ARG A 396 -4.35 2.17 -21.89
C ARG A 396 -5.45 1.17 -22.17
N THR A 397 -5.33 0.39 -23.24
CA THR A 397 -6.27 -0.69 -23.57
C THR A 397 -5.62 -2.07 -23.59
N LEU A 398 -4.36 -2.15 -24.04
CA LEU A 398 -3.67 -3.42 -24.26
C LEU A 398 -2.37 -3.53 -23.45
N PRO A 399 -2.11 -4.63 -22.73
CA PRO A 399 -0.83 -4.84 -22.06
C PRO A 399 0.26 -5.24 -23.06
N ILE A 400 1.52 -4.96 -22.70
CA ILE A 400 2.69 -5.40 -23.44
C ILE A 400 2.94 -6.88 -23.12
N ALA A 401 2.67 -7.76 -24.09
CA ALA A 401 2.74 -9.20 -23.94
C ALA A 401 4.05 -9.68 -23.29
N GLY A 402 5.21 -9.22 -23.79
CA GLY A 402 6.53 -9.61 -23.24
C GLY A 402 6.75 -9.22 -21.77
N ARG A 403 5.99 -8.25 -21.23
CA ARG A 403 6.10 -7.79 -19.84
C ARG A 403 5.14 -8.52 -18.91
N ILE A 404 3.91 -8.80 -19.38
CA ILE A 404 2.85 -9.41 -18.58
C ILE A 404 2.91 -10.94 -18.57
N ASN A 405 3.32 -11.58 -19.67
CA ASN A 405 3.32 -13.04 -19.79
C ASN A 405 4.20 -13.74 -18.73
N PRO A 406 5.41 -13.26 -18.39
CA PRO A 406 6.19 -13.88 -17.31
C PRO A 406 5.48 -13.86 -15.95
N LEU A 407 4.74 -12.78 -15.66
CA LEU A 407 3.96 -12.67 -14.42
C LEU A 407 2.76 -13.63 -14.45
N LEU A 408 2.05 -13.72 -15.56
CA LEU A 408 0.92 -14.66 -15.73
C LEU A 408 1.37 -16.12 -15.64
N MET A 409 2.52 -16.46 -16.23
CA MET A 409 3.12 -17.79 -16.11
C MET A 409 3.45 -18.12 -14.66
N ALA A 410 4.13 -17.22 -13.96
CA ALA A 410 4.49 -17.44 -12.56
C ALA A 410 3.24 -17.56 -11.69
N PHE A 411 2.23 -16.71 -11.93
CA PHE A 411 0.93 -16.80 -11.28
C PHE A 411 0.29 -18.17 -11.49
N ALA A 412 0.05 -18.61 -12.74
CA ALA A 412 -0.53 -19.93 -13.04
C ALA A 412 0.24 -21.07 -12.36
N SER A 413 1.57 -21.00 -12.40
CA SER A 413 2.45 -21.98 -11.78
C SER A 413 2.28 -22.04 -10.26
N SER A 414 2.01 -20.93 -9.58
CA SER A 414 1.72 -20.91 -8.13
C SER A 414 0.36 -21.53 -7.77
N LEU A 415 -0.61 -21.53 -8.69
CA LEU A 415 -1.97 -22.05 -8.44
C LEU A 415 -2.04 -23.58 -8.49
N GLN A 416 -0.97 -24.25 -8.92
CA GLN A 416 -0.90 -25.70 -8.96
C GLN A 416 -1.13 -26.29 -7.56
N ARG A 417 -1.96 -27.35 -7.49
CA ARG A 417 -2.31 -28.01 -6.22
C ARG A 417 -1.11 -28.46 -5.39
N GLN A 418 0.02 -28.78 -6.03
CA GLN A 418 1.25 -29.18 -5.35
C GLN A 418 1.86 -28.03 -4.52
N ARG A 419 1.63 -26.78 -4.91
CA ARG A 419 2.20 -25.58 -4.27
C ARG A 419 1.20 -24.88 -3.37
N THR A 420 -0.08 -24.89 -3.75
CA THR A 420 -1.15 -24.20 -3.03
C THR A 420 -2.37 -25.12 -2.87
N PRO A 421 -2.28 -26.17 -2.04
CA PRO A 421 -3.28 -27.23 -1.94
C PRO A 421 -4.63 -26.77 -1.36
N SER A 422 -4.63 -25.72 -0.55
CA SER A 422 -5.83 -25.21 0.13
C SER A 422 -6.55 -24.11 -0.65
N LEU A 423 -6.08 -23.77 -1.85
CA LEU A 423 -6.58 -22.62 -2.60
C LEU A 423 -8.05 -22.81 -2.97
N GLN A 424 -8.86 -21.78 -2.74
CA GLN A 424 -10.27 -21.72 -3.13
C GLN A 424 -10.45 -20.75 -4.30
N ASP A 425 -9.82 -19.58 -4.22
CA ASP A 425 -9.79 -18.61 -5.30
C ASP A 425 -8.50 -17.80 -5.30
N ALA A 426 -8.08 -17.40 -6.50
CA ALA A 426 -6.99 -16.48 -6.71
C ALA A 426 -7.32 -15.49 -7.83
N GLU A 427 -6.92 -14.24 -7.65
CA GLU A 427 -7.21 -13.18 -8.60
C GLU A 427 -6.00 -12.28 -8.78
N LEU A 428 -5.58 -12.09 -10.03
CA LEU A 428 -4.59 -11.10 -10.45
C LEU A 428 -5.29 -10.10 -11.36
N PHE A 429 -5.41 -8.85 -10.94
CA PHE A 429 -6.13 -7.86 -11.74
C PHE A 429 -5.57 -6.45 -11.61
N THR A 430 -6.08 -5.55 -12.44
CA THR A 430 -5.77 -4.13 -12.40
C THR A 430 -6.95 -3.31 -12.92
N TRP A 431 -6.98 -2.02 -12.58
CA TRP A 431 -7.98 -1.05 -13.06
C TRP A 431 -7.29 -0.08 -14.00
N LEU A 432 -7.58 -0.20 -15.28
CA LEU A 432 -7.08 0.71 -16.30
C LEU A 432 -8.00 1.92 -16.39
N THR A 433 -7.40 3.08 -16.61
CA THR A 433 -8.13 4.34 -16.79
C THR A 433 -8.12 4.74 -18.25
N TRP A 434 -9.24 5.31 -18.66
CA TRP A 434 -9.46 5.92 -19.96
C TRP A 434 -9.93 7.36 -19.76
N ARG A 435 -9.05 8.29 -20.12
CA ARG A 435 -9.27 9.73 -20.19
C ARG A 435 -8.25 10.30 -21.19
N PRO A 436 -8.51 10.21 -22.50
CA PRO A 436 -7.64 10.79 -23.51
C PRO A 436 -7.66 12.33 -23.46
N SER A 437 -6.61 12.98 -23.95
CA SER A 437 -6.69 14.41 -24.33
C SER A 437 -7.66 14.61 -25.50
N GLU A 438 -8.15 15.85 -25.70
CA GLU A 438 -8.99 16.21 -26.87
C GLU A 438 -8.36 15.77 -28.20
N GLU A 439 -7.07 16.02 -28.38
CA GLU A 439 -6.31 15.60 -29.57
C GLU A 439 -6.36 14.09 -29.80
N ARG A 440 -6.25 13.28 -28.72
CA ARG A 440 -6.30 11.82 -28.82
C ARG A 440 -7.73 11.30 -28.92
N ALA A 441 -8.71 11.98 -28.33
CA ALA A 441 -10.11 11.62 -28.47
C ALA A 441 -10.54 11.65 -29.95
N GLN A 442 -10.03 12.62 -30.72
CA GLN A 442 -10.26 12.72 -32.18
C GLN A 442 -9.73 11.52 -32.96
N GLU A 443 -8.65 10.86 -32.51
CA GLU A 443 -8.12 9.65 -33.17
C GLU A 443 -9.08 8.45 -33.11
N TYR A 444 -10.00 8.45 -32.14
CA TYR A 444 -10.93 7.35 -31.87
C TYR A 444 -12.39 7.73 -32.11
N GLU A 445 -12.64 8.91 -32.69
CA GLU A 445 -13.99 9.36 -33.02
C GLU A 445 -14.63 8.41 -34.04
N GLY A 446 -15.71 7.73 -33.63
CA GLY A 446 -16.40 6.72 -34.45
C GLY A 446 -15.79 5.31 -34.40
N SER A 447 -14.83 5.05 -33.51
CA SER A 447 -14.33 3.70 -33.23
C SER A 447 -15.16 2.99 -32.15
N ASP A 448 -15.43 1.70 -32.34
CA ASP A 448 -16.02 0.82 -31.31
C ASP A 448 -15.05 0.54 -30.15
N ASP A 449 -13.76 0.86 -30.32
CA ASP A 449 -12.69 0.64 -29.33
C ASP A 449 -12.65 1.73 -28.24
N ALA A 450 -13.40 2.83 -28.39
CA ALA A 450 -13.48 3.91 -27.43
C ALA A 450 -14.74 3.79 -26.57
N PRO A 451 -14.64 3.82 -25.22
CA PRO A 451 -15.82 3.94 -24.38
C PRO A 451 -16.57 5.24 -24.72
N LEU A 452 -17.90 5.15 -24.77
CA LEU A 452 -18.81 6.30 -24.83
C LEU A 452 -18.63 7.11 -23.53
N SER A 453 -17.71 8.07 -23.51
CA SER A 453 -17.51 8.98 -22.38
C SER A 453 -17.96 10.39 -22.75
N ASP A 454 -18.71 11.04 -21.86
CA ASP A 454 -18.86 12.49 -21.88
C ASP A 454 -17.46 13.14 -21.75
N GLU A 455 -17.25 14.31 -22.37
CA GLU A 455 -15.93 14.93 -22.61
C GLU A 455 -15.04 15.18 -21.37
N ASP A 456 -15.54 14.96 -20.15
CA ASP A 456 -14.83 15.25 -18.89
C ASP A 456 -14.71 14.07 -17.90
N GLU A 457 -15.27 12.89 -18.20
CA GLU A 457 -15.34 11.79 -17.23
C GLU A 457 -14.25 10.73 -17.42
N THR A 458 -13.56 10.37 -16.32
CA THR A 458 -12.63 9.24 -16.32
C THR A 458 -13.42 7.93 -16.35
N VAL A 459 -13.27 7.15 -17.41
CA VAL A 459 -13.82 5.80 -17.48
C VAL A 459 -12.76 4.81 -16.98
N MET A 460 -13.18 3.79 -16.24
CA MET A 460 -12.29 2.73 -15.79
C MET A 460 -12.80 1.37 -16.23
N PHE A 461 -11.89 0.44 -16.43
CA PHE A 461 -12.27 -0.95 -16.69
C PHE A 461 -11.29 -1.90 -16.03
N ARG A 462 -11.80 -3.10 -15.75
CA ARG A 462 -11.06 -4.13 -15.04
C ARG A 462 -10.33 -5.02 -16.02
N TRP A 463 -9.01 -5.13 -15.85
CA TRP A 463 -8.17 -6.06 -16.60
C TRP A 463 -7.61 -7.14 -15.67
N GLY A 464 -7.66 -8.41 -16.02
CA GLY A 464 -7.05 -9.46 -15.20
C GLY A 464 -7.56 -10.87 -15.42
N VAL A 465 -7.15 -11.77 -14.53
CA VAL A 465 -7.52 -13.18 -14.51
C VAL A 465 -7.90 -13.61 -13.10
N ARG A 466 -9.00 -14.37 -13.01
CA ARG A 466 -9.47 -15.00 -11.78
C ARG A 466 -9.51 -16.51 -11.96
N TYR A 467 -9.00 -17.22 -10.98
CA TYR A 467 -9.07 -18.67 -10.88
C TYR A 467 -9.93 -19.05 -9.67
N GLU A 468 -10.83 -20.00 -9.89
CA GLU A 468 -11.64 -20.63 -8.86
C GLU A 468 -11.29 -22.11 -8.82
N ALA A 469 -10.85 -22.58 -7.67
CA ALA A 469 -10.48 -23.97 -7.48
C ALA A 469 -11.72 -24.87 -7.56
N PRO A 470 -11.54 -26.12 -8.01
CA PRO A 470 -12.63 -27.09 -8.10
C PRO A 470 -13.29 -27.36 -6.75
N LYS A 471 -14.62 -27.39 -6.73
CA LYS A 471 -15.41 -27.82 -5.58
C LYS A 471 -15.64 -29.34 -5.66
N GLY A 472 -14.98 -30.10 -4.79
CA GLY A 472 -15.07 -31.57 -4.78
C GLY A 472 -14.49 -32.18 -6.06
N ASP A 473 -15.26 -33.06 -6.71
CA ASP A 473 -14.88 -33.73 -7.97
C ASP A 473 -15.11 -32.85 -9.21
N GLY A 474 -15.53 -31.60 -9.03
CA GLY A 474 -15.69 -30.64 -10.11
C GLY A 474 -14.37 -30.22 -10.76
N ARG A 475 -14.46 -29.45 -11.84
CA ARG A 475 -13.31 -28.79 -12.47
C ARG A 475 -13.17 -27.36 -11.95
N GLY A 476 -11.94 -26.84 -11.95
CA GLY A 476 -11.70 -25.44 -11.65
C GLY A 476 -12.26 -24.54 -12.76
N LYS A 477 -12.38 -23.24 -12.51
CA LYS A 477 -12.81 -22.25 -13.50
C LYS A 477 -11.78 -21.13 -13.59
N VAL A 478 -11.46 -20.70 -14.81
CA VAL A 478 -10.66 -19.50 -15.05
C VAL A 478 -11.54 -18.47 -15.76
N THR A 479 -11.52 -17.22 -15.28
CA THR A 479 -12.25 -16.11 -15.89
C THR A 479 -11.27 -14.99 -16.23
N TRP A 480 -11.13 -14.71 -17.52
CA TRP A 480 -10.32 -13.62 -18.06
C TRP A 480 -11.19 -12.38 -18.27
N HIS A 481 -10.69 -11.24 -17.82
CA HIS A 481 -11.25 -9.91 -18.09
C HIS A 481 -10.18 -9.16 -18.87
N VAL A 482 -10.08 -9.39 -20.18
CA VAL A 482 -8.98 -8.84 -20.98
C VAL A 482 -9.45 -8.22 -22.30
N GLY A 483 -10.77 -8.08 -22.47
CA GLY A 483 -11.38 -7.59 -23.70
C GLY A 483 -11.44 -8.66 -24.79
N GLU A 484 -11.96 -8.28 -25.96
CA GLU A 484 -12.14 -9.20 -27.09
C GLU A 484 -10.84 -9.38 -27.89
N ASP A 485 -10.04 -8.31 -28.02
CA ASP A 485 -8.91 -8.25 -28.96
C ASP A 485 -7.58 -8.73 -28.40
N TRP A 486 -7.45 -8.84 -27.07
CA TRP A 486 -6.21 -9.28 -26.44
C TRP A 486 -6.28 -10.71 -25.95
N ARG A 487 -5.25 -11.51 -26.27
CA ARG A 487 -5.03 -12.83 -25.67
C ARG A 487 -3.57 -12.96 -25.23
N PRO A 488 -3.28 -13.67 -24.13
CA PRO A 488 -1.91 -13.99 -23.76
C PRO A 488 -1.33 -15.01 -24.75
N VAL A 489 -0.02 -15.23 -24.71
CA VAL A 489 0.63 -16.23 -25.58
C VAL A 489 0.16 -17.65 -25.26
N ASP A 490 0.17 -18.54 -26.25
CA ASP A 490 -0.31 -19.93 -26.13
C ASP A 490 0.23 -20.68 -24.92
N GLU A 491 1.51 -20.46 -24.56
CA GLU A 491 2.13 -21.09 -23.39
C GLU A 491 1.42 -20.72 -22.09
N VAL A 492 1.00 -19.45 -21.96
CA VAL A 492 0.22 -18.97 -20.80
C VAL A 492 -1.17 -19.58 -20.83
N ILE A 493 -1.83 -19.60 -22.00
CA ILE A 493 -3.17 -20.17 -22.14
C ILE A 493 -3.15 -21.64 -21.68
N ARG A 494 -2.22 -22.44 -22.22
CA ARG A 494 -2.05 -23.86 -21.83
C ARG A 494 -1.80 -24.03 -20.34
N ALA A 495 -0.97 -23.17 -19.75
CA ALA A 495 -0.70 -23.24 -18.31
C ALA A 495 -1.96 -23.04 -17.45
N PHE A 496 -2.93 -22.24 -17.90
CA PHE A 496 -4.23 -22.10 -17.23
C PHE A 496 -5.22 -23.20 -17.61
N GLU A 497 -5.19 -23.71 -18.84
CA GLU A 497 -5.99 -24.88 -19.26
C GLU A 497 -5.65 -26.10 -18.41
N ASP A 498 -4.36 -26.33 -18.15
CA ASP A 498 -3.86 -27.41 -17.30
C ASP A 498 -4.43 -27.34 -15.88
N LEU A 499 -4.71 -26.14 -15.35
CA LEU A 499 -5.31 -25.97 -14.02
C LEU A 499 -6.79 -26.41 -13.98
N VAL A 500 -7.48 -26.41 -15.12
CA VAL A 500 -8.94 -26.65 -15.21
C VAL A 500 -9.32 -27.93 -15.94
N GLY A 501 -8.36 -28.79 -16.28
CA GLY A 501 -8.59 -30.12 -16.85
C GLY A 501 -8.15 -30.30 -18.30
N GLY A 502 -7.47 -29.30 -18.91
CA GLY A 502 -6.75 -29.42 -20.18
C GLY A 502 -7.59 -29.30 -21.46
N ASP A 503 -8.91 -29.16 -21.37
CA ASP A 503 -9.81 -29.05 -22.53
C ASP A 503 -10.34 -27.63 -22.80
N GLY A 504 -9.94 -26.64 -22.00
CA GLY A 504 -10.26 -25.22 -22.21
C GLY A 504 -11.74 -24.84 -21.97
N GLU A 505 -12.65 -25.81 -21.81
CA GLU A 505 -14.09 -25.58 -21.63
C GLU A 505 -14.43 -24.72 -20.40
N ASN A 506 -13.55 -24.72 -19.39
CA ASN A 506 -13.72 -23.95 -18.16
C ASN A 506 -12.96 -22.60 -18.16
N MET A 507 -12.56 -22.12 -19.34
CA MET A 507 -12.04 -20.77 -19.53
C MET A 507 -13.12 -19.84 -20.07
N ASP A 508 -13.49 -18.85 -19.26
CA ASP A 508 -14.47 -17.82 -19.56
C ASP A 508 -13.75 -16.53 -19.93
N TRP A 509 -14.05 -15.94 -21.10
CA TRP A 509 -13.43 -14.71 -21.59
C TRP A 509 -14.47 -13.61 -21.63
N LYS A 510 -14.29 -12.58 -20.82
CA LYS A 510 -15.21 -11.45 -20.70
C LYS A 510 -14.70 -10.23 -21.46
N ALA A 511 -15.63 -9.57 -22.13
CA ALA A 511 -15.44 -8.23 -22.68
C ALA A 511 -15.17 -7.21 -21.56
N PHE A 512 -14.69 -6.02 -21.94
CA PHE A 512 -14.48 -4.95 -20.97
C PHE A 512 -15.82 -4.46 -20.41
N GLU A 513 -15.90 -4.39 -19.09
CA GLU A 513 -16.98 -3.72 -18.38
C GLU A 513 -16.49 -2.35 -17.93
N PHE A 514 -17.05 -1.31 -18.54
CA PHE A 514 -16.69 0.08 -18.24
C PHE A 514 -17.49 0.58 -17.03
N VAL A 515 -16.80 1.18 -16.07
CA VAL A 515 -17.41 1.75 -14.87
C VAL A 515 -16.91 3.17 -14.64
N LYS A 516 -17.83 4.06 -14.25
CA LYS A 516 -17.52 5.45 -13.87
C LYS A 516 -16.98 5.58 -12.44
N LYS A 517 -17.31 4.61 -11.57
CA LYS A 517 -16.88 4.58 -10.17
C LYS A 517 -16.57 3.14 -9.77
N ARG A 518 -15.42 2.93 -9.14
CA ARG A 518 -15.04 1.63 -8.57
C ARG A 518 -15.97 1.29 -7.41
N GLU A 519 -16.37 0.02 -7.30
CA GLU A 519 -17.00 -0.47 -6.09
C GLU A 519 -16.04 -0.25 -4.91
N GLN A 520 -16.44 0.62 -3.99
CA GLN A 520 -15.68 0.89 -2.78
C GLN A 520 -16.10 -0.14 -1.75
N ASP A 521 -15.15 -0.93 -1.28
CA ASP A 521 -15.34 -1.71 -0.06
C ASP A 521 -15.44 -0.70 1.10
N LEU A 522 -16.67 -0.37 1.51
CA LEU A 522 -16.95 0.64 2.53
C LEU A 522 -16.26 0.30 3.87
N GLU A 523 -16.02 -0.99 4.15
CA GLU A 523 -15.27 -1.45 5.33
C GLU A 523 -13.78 -1.06 5.31
N VAL A 524 -13.24 -0.62 4.15
CA VAL A 524 -11.89 -0.06 4.04
C VAL A 524 -11.78 1.30 4.73
N PHE A 525 -12.87 2.09 4.70
CA PHE A 525 -12.85 3.52 5.04
C PHE A 525 -13.56 3.84 6.36
N ILE A 526 -14.27 2.87 6.94
CA ILE A 526 -14.93 2.97 8.25
C ILE A 526 -14.00 2.37 9.31
#